data_AF-A0A7J5UIS1-F1
#
_entry.id   AF-A0A7J5UIS1-F1
#
_cell.length_a   1.000
_cell.length_b   1.000
_cell.length_c   1.000
_cell.angle_alpha   90.00
_cell.angle_beta   90.00
_cell.angle_gamma   90.00
#
_symmetry.space_group_name_H-M   'P 1'
#
loop_
_entity.id
_entity.type
_entity.pdbx_description
1 polymer ?
#
loop_
_entity_poly.entity_id
_entity_poly.type
_entity_poly.pdbx_seq_one_letter_code
_entity_poly.pdbx_strand_id
1 'polypeptide(L)'
;MTATPTVRSQETAEKRPYRLGEHHVAGRDVPAAGGRELRRIDPATGAEAAVVVPATAEEVAAAVAAAEEARAGWRRTPPGERA
;
A
#
# COMPACT_ATOMS: atom_id res chain seq x y z
N MET A 1 27.94 42.95 0.74
CA MET A 1 28.33 41.53 0.59
C MET A 1 27.24 40.70 1.24
N THR A 2 26.29 40.23 0.44
CA THR A 2 25.06 39.58 0.90
C THR A 2 25.37 38.16 1.34
N ALA A 3 25.13 37.82 2.60
CA ALA A 3 25.32 36.48 3.12
C ALA A 3 24.20 35.55 2.60
N THR A 4 24.58 34.53 1.85
CA THR A 4 23.68 33.43 1.45
C THR A 4 23.28 32.63 2.69
N PRO A 5 21.99 32.44 2.99
CA PRO A 5 21.59 31.53 4.05
C PRO A 5 21.86 30.09 3.60
N THR A 6 22.78 29.42 4.28
CA THR A 6 23.01 27.98 4.17
C THR A 6 21.72 27.26 4.55
N VAL A 7 21.07 26.64 3.57
CA VAL A 7 19.96 25.71 3.83
C VAL A 7 20.52 24.57 4.67
N ARG A 8 19.99 24.42 5.90
CA ARG A 8 20.35 23.35 6.82
C ARG A 8 19.82 22.04 6.21
N SER A 9 20.68 21.27 5.55
CA SER A 9 20.36 19.92 5.09
C SER A 9 19.86 19.12 6.29
N GLN A 10 18.57 18.80 6.29
CA GLN A 10 17.97 17.92 7.29
C GLN A 10 18.60 16.55 7.08
N GLU A 11 19.40 16.16 8.06
CA GLU A 11 19.96 14.82 8.22
C GLU A 11 18.82 13.80 8.06
N THR A 12 18.89 13.04 6.97
CA THR A 12 17.85 12.11 6.56
C THR A 12 17.84 10.99 7.58
N ALA A 13 16.97 11.08 8.59
CA ALA A 13 16.73 9.96 9.50
C ALA A 13 16.51 8.72 8.64
N GLU A 14 17.40 7.73 8.81
CA GLU A 14 17.51 6.54 7.98
C GLU A 14 16.18 5.79 8.01
N LYS A 15 15.28 6.14 7.10
CA LYS A 15 13.90 5.69 7.13
C LYS A 15 13.90 4.29 6.55
N ARG A 16 13.96 3.30 7.43
CA ARG A 16 13.85 1.89 7.04
C ARG A 16 12.64 1.73 6.11
N PRO A 17 12.79 1.03 4.97
CA PRO A 17 11.69 0.81 4.06
C PRO A 17 10.59 0.08 4.81
N TYR A 18 9.37 0.59 4.75
CA TYR A 18 8.23 -0.07 5.39
C TYR A 18 7.84 -1.29 4.56
N ARG A 19 7.32 -2.31 5.24
CA ARG A 19 6.91 -3.58 4.63
C ARG A 19 5.39 -3.61 4.45
N LEU A 20 4.95 -3.79 3.22
CA LEU A 20 3.56 -4.05 2.85
C LEU A 20 3.39 -5.55 2.61
N GLY A 21 3.28 -6.29 3.71
CA GLY A 21 3.14 -7.74 3.73
C GLY A 21 1.73 -8.22 4.08
N GLU A 22 0.73 -7.34 3.97
CA GLU A 22 -0.66 -7.63 4.32
C GLU A 22 -1.58 -7.11 3.21
N HIS A 23 -2.74 -7.75 3.08
CA HIS A 23 -3.79 -7.41 2.13
C HIS A 23 -5.11 -7.19 2.88
N HIS A 24 -5.83 -6.14 2.50
CA HIS A 24 -7.14 -5.86 3.09
C HIS A 24 -8.23 -6.54 2.27
N VAL A 25 -8.82 -7.62 2.80
CA VAL A 25 -9.81 -8.45 2.11
C VAL A 25 -10.99 -8.72 3.05
N ALA A 26 -12.21 -8.52 2.55
CA ALA A 26 -13.46 -8.74 3.30
C ALA A 26 -13.49 -8.01 4.66
N GLY A 27 -12.99 -6.78 4.70
CA GLY A 27 -12.96 -5.94 5.92
C GLY A 27 -11.88 -6.34 6.93
N ARG A 28 -10.89 -7.15 6.55
CA ARG A 28 -9.82 -7.63 7.44
C ARG A 28 -8.46 -7.51 6.79
N ASP A 29 -7.45 -7.24 7.60
CA ASP A 29 -6.04 -7.33 7.19
C ASP A 29 -5.58 -8.79 7.29
N VAL A 30 -5.06 -9.31 6.19
CA VAL A 30 -4.67 -10.71 6.04
C VAL A 30 -3.21 -10.76 5.63
N PRO A 31 -2.34 -11.55 6.29
CA PRO A 31 -0.96 -11.71 5.88
C PRO A 31 -0.85 -12.19 4.44
N ALA A 32 0.02 -11.57 3.65
CA ALA A 32 0.30 -11.97 2.28
C ALA A 32 1.02 -13.32 2.25
N ALA A 33 0.57 -14.25 1.41
CA ALA A 33 1.14 -15.57 1.25
C ALA A 33 2.21 -15.65 0.13
N GLY A 34 2.42 -14.55 -0.61
CA GLY A 34 3.40 -14.48 -1.68
C GLY A 34 4.83 -14.74 -1.22
N GLY A 35 5.58 -15.55 -1.96
CA GLY A 35 6.99 -15.86 -1.66
C GLY A 35 8.00 -14.86 -2.24
N ARG A 36 7.56 -13.88 -3.04
CA ARG A 36 8.43 -12.87 -3.67
C ARG A 36 8.26 -11.50 -3.04
N GLU A 37 9.29 -10.68 -3.14
CA GLU A 37 9.27 -9.29 -2.69
C GLU A 37 9.53 -8.34 -3.86
N LEU A 38 8.81 -7.22 -3.89
CA LEU A 38 9.03 -6.12 -4.81
C LEU A 38 9.49 -4.89 -4.03
N ARG A 39 10.53 -4.20 -4.52
CA ARG A 39 11.02 -2.98 -3.90
C ARG A 39 10.45 -1.77 -4.63
N ARG A 40 9.82 -0.86 -3.89
CA ARG A 40 9.37 0.42 -4.40
C ARG A 40 10.50 1.44 -4.23
N ILE A 41 10.90 2.06 -5.33
CA ILE A 41 11.93 3.08 -5.35
C ILE A 41 11.29 4.46 -5.26
N ASP A 42 11.88 5.34 -4.46
CA ASP A 42 11.54 6.77 -4.44
C ASP A 42 12.06 7.44 -5.73
N PRO A 43 11.19 8.01 -6.57
CA PRO A 43 11.61 8.62 -7.83
C PRO A 43 12.46 9.89 -7.64
N ALA A 44 12.43 10.55 -6.49
CA ALA A 44 13.19 11.77 -6.23
C ALA A 44 14.64 11.47 -5.77
N THR A 45 14.84 10.35 -5.07
CA THR A 45 16.13 10.03 -4.42
C THR A 45 16.79 8.77 -4.95
N GLY A 46 16.04 7.89 -5.63
CA GLY A 46 16.50 6.57 -6.03
C GLY A 46 16.61 5.56 -4.88
N ALA A 47 16.26 5.96 -3.64
CA ALA A 47 16.34 5.10 -2.47
C ALA A 47 15.16 4.12 -2.38
N GLU A 48 15.34 3.03 -1.64
CA GLU A 48 14.25 2.09 -1.35
C GLU A 48 13.25 2.70 -0.36
N ALA A 49 12.01 2.87 -0.81
CA ALA A 49 10.95 3.45 -0.01
C ALA A 49 10.09 2.40 0.70
N ALA A 50 9.88 1.23 0.07
CA ALA A 50 9.02 0.18 0.60
C ALA A 50 9.36 -1.20 0.03
N VAL A 51 8.98 -2.25 0.76
CA VAL A 51 8.99 -3.64 0.29
C VAL A 51 7.55 -4.14 0.25
N VAL A 52 7.11 -4.66 -0.89
CA VAL A 52 5.76 -5.19 -1.10
C VAL A 52 5.85 -6.71 -1.28
N VAL A 53 5.01 -7.45 -0.58
CA VAL A 53 4.78 -8.88 -0.85
C VAL A 53 3.55 -8.98 -1.75
N PRO A 54 3.70 -9.36 -3.04
CA PRO A 54 2.57 -9.43 -3.96
C PRO A 54 1.69 -10.65 -3.68
N ALA A 55 0.37 -10.45 -3.81
CA ALA A 55 -0.61 -11.51 -3.71
C ALA A 55 -0.34 -12.65 -4.71
N THR A 56 -0.61 -13.87 -4.27
CA THR A 56 -0.74 -15.07 -5.07
C THR A 56 -2.05 -15.09 -5.86
N ALA A 57 -2.19 -16.01 -6.81
CA ALA A 57 -3.42 -16.15 -7.58
C ALA A 57 -4.60 -16.58 -6.68
N GLU A 58 -4.32 -17.39 -5.67
CA GLU A 58 -5.29 -17.88 -4.68
C GLU A 58 -5.82 -16.73 -3.81
N GLU A 59 -4.94 -15.83 -3.36
CA GLU A 59 -5.34 -14.62 -2.62
C GLU A 59 -6.20 -13.69 -3.47
N VAL A 60 -5.85 -13.53 -4.75
CA VAL A 60 -6.68 -12.75 -5.69
C VAL A 60 -8.05 -13.40 -5.87
N ALA A 61 -8.11 -14.72 -6.07
CA ALA A 61 -9.37 -15.45 -6.22
C ALA A 61 -10.25 -15.31 -4.97
N ALA A 62 -9.67 -15.42 -3.77
CA ALA A 62 -10.39 -15.22 -2.51
C ALA A 62 -10.93 -13.78 -2.36
N ALA A 63 -10.14 -12.78 -2.75
CA ALA A 63 -10.56 -11.38 -2.75
C ALA A 63 -11.72 -11.11 -3.71
N VAL A 64 -11.65 -11.69 -4.92
CA VAL A 64 -12.73 -11.59 -5.92
C VAL A 64 -14.00 -12.28 -5.42
N ALA A 65 -13.89 -13.47 -4.83
CA ALA A 65 -15.04 -14.17 -4.24
C ALA A 65 -15.70 -13.32 -3.14
N ALA A 66 -14.92 -12.74 -2.23
CA ALA A 66 -15.43 -11.85 -1.20
C ALA A 66 -16.12 -10.60 -1.76
N ALA A 67 -15.59 -10.04 -2.85
CA ALA A 67 -16.20 -8.90 -3.54
C ALA A 67 -17.54 -9.28 -4.20
N GLU A 68 -17.66 -10.48 -4.78
CA GLU A 68 -18.92 -10.95 -5.36
C GLU A 68 -19.98 -11.19 -4.28
N GLU A 69 -19.61 -11.75 -3.11
CA GLU A 69 -20.53 -11.88 -1.97
C GLU A 69 -21.04 -10.50 -1.48
N ALA A 70 -20.15 -9.50 -1.41
CA ALA A 70 -20.53 -8.15 -0.99
C ALA A 70 -21.40 -7.41 -2.03
N ARG A 71 -21.30 -7.79 -3.31
CA ARG A 71 -21.90 -7.08 -4.44
C ARG A 71 -23.40 -6.91 -4.32
N ALA A 72 -24.12 -7.97 -3.95
CA ALA A 72 -25.59 -7.94 -3.86
C ALA A 72 -26.09 -6.96 -2.79
N GLY A 73 -25.36 -6.85 -1.67
CA GLY A 73 -25.62 -5.85 -0.64
C GLY A 73 -25.30 -4.44 -1.12
N TRP A 74 -24.06 -4.23 -1.55
CA TRP A 74 -23.53 -2.91 -1.92
C TRP A 74 -24.29 -2.25 -3.08
N ARG A 75 -24.73 -3.06 -4.06
CA ARG A 75 -25.49 -2.55 -5.22
C ARG A 75 -26.88 -2.04 -4.83
N ARG A 76 -27.43 -2.48 -3.70
CA ARG A 76 -28.73 -2.03 -3.17
C ARG A 76 -28.62 -0.84 -2.21
N THR A 77 -27.42 -0.51 -1.74
CA THR A 77 -27.20 0.67 -0.88
C THR A 77 -27.70 1.93 -1.60
N PRO A 78 -28.49 2.81 -0.96
CA PRO A 78 -28.92 4.06 -1.57
C PRO A 78 -27.74 4.97 -1.94
N PRO A 79 -27.84 5.80 -3.01
CA PRO A 79 -26.77 6.73 -3.37
C PRO A 79 -26.35 7.67 -2.23
N GLY A 80 -27.30 8.15 -1.42
CA GLY A 80 -27.01 9.02 -0.28
C GLY A 80 -26.22 8.35 0.85
N GLU A 81 -26.27 7.03 0.96
CA GLU A 81 -25.46 6.26 1.93
C GLU A 81 -24.07 5.89 1.37
N ARG A 82 -23.87 5.97 0.06
CA ARG A 82 -22.59 5.65 -0.60
C ARG A 82 -21.69 6.85 -0.91
N ALA A 83 -22.25 8.06 -0.97
CA ALA A 83 -21.55 9.29 -1.31
C ALA A 83 -20.65 9.76 -0.15
#